data_AF-A0A3A4RLU6-F1
#
_entry.id   AF-A0A3A4RLU6-F1
#
_cell.length_a   1.000
_cell.length_b   1.000
_cell.length_c   1.000
_cell.angle_alpha   90.00
_cell.angle_beta   90.00
_cell.angle_gamma   90.00
#
_symmetry.space_group_name_H-M   'P 1'
#
loop_
_entity.id
_entity.type
_entity.pdbx_description
1 polymer ?
#
loop_
_entity_poly.entity_id
_entity_poly.type
_entity_poly.pdbx_seq_one_letter_code
_entity_poly.pdbx_strand_id
1 'polypeptide(L)'
;MSRTSPETRCHPGGDSTSAPSICVLGIGNLLWADEGFGVRCVEALQQRHEFAPQVSLVDGGTQGLYLIQHVQSADRLLIFDAIDYGLEPGTLKLVRDDDVPRFMGAKKMSLHQTGFQEVLSLAQLTGQYPAQVLLIGCQPEELDDYGGSLRPVVKAAMDEALALGVAEIARWGGQPVPRRQPLRGRETVTMDELALAAYETLRPAPEAACREGDERFFPKAA
;
A
#
# COMPACT_ATOMS: atom_id res chain seq x y z
N MET A 1 37.15 37.03 34.87
CA MET A 1 35.86 36.59 34.30
C MET A 1 36.14 35.89 32.98
N SER A 2 36.39 34.58 33.01
CA SER A 2 36.60 33.75 31.82
C SER A 2 35.36 32.88 31.66
N ARG A 3 34.61 33.06 30.57
CA ARG A 3 33.43 32.24 30.27
C ARG A 3 33.90 31.03 29.47
N THR A 4 34.01 29.88 30.12
CA THR A 4 34.10 28.58 29.45
C THR A 4 32.69 28.16 29.02
N SER A 5 32.36 28.27 27.74
CA SER A 5 31.21 27.55 27.17
C SER A 5 31.51 26.05 27.19
N PRO A 6 30.58 25.19 27.64
CA PRO A 6 30.71 23.76 27.41
C PRO A 6 30.39 23.51 25.94
N GLU A 7 31.36 22.98 25.20
CA GLU A 7 31.13 22.43 23.87
C GLU A 7 30.18 21.24 24.01
N THR A 8 28.92 21.45 23.60
CA THR A 8 27.98 20.36 23.33
C THR A 8 28.64 19.44 22.31
N ARG A 9 29.11 18.27 22.76
CA ARG A 9 29.53 17.19 21.85
C ARG A 9 28.29 16.77 21.06
N CYS A 10 28.11 17.39 19.88
CA CYS A 10 27.26 16.83 18.85
C CYS A 10 27.75 15.40 18.60
N HIS A 11 26.81 14.45 18.68
CA HIS A 11 27.05 13.06 18.33
C HIS A 11 27.80 13.00 17.00
N PRO A 12 28.93 12.27 16.91
CA PRO A 12 29.52 12.00 15.61
C PRO A 12 28.48 11.26 14.78
N GLY A 13 28.22 11.76 13.57
CA GLY A 13 27.33 11.14 12.60
C GLY A 13 27.68 9.66 12.48
N GLY A 14 26.71 8.81 12.76
CA GLY A 14 26.85 7.38 12.53
C GLY A 14 26.90 7.16 11.03
N ASP A 15 28.10 6.95 10.49
CA ASP A 15 28.29 6.02 9.39
C ASP A 15 27.88 4.63 9.89
N SER A 16 26.57 4.36 9.98
CA SER A 16 26.10 2.99 10.01
C SER A 16 26.04 2.51 8.58
N THR A 17 26.86 1.51 8.27
CA THR A 17 26.79 0.66 7.09
C THR A 17 25.51 -0.19 7.04
N SER A 18 24.36 0.39 7.41
CA SER A 18 23.05 -0.26 7.38
C SER A 18 22.50 -0.23 5.96
N ALA A 19 22.03 -1.38 5.48
CA ALA A 19 21.31 -1.47 4.22
C ALA A 19 20.12 -0.47 4.20
N PRO A 20 19.81 0.13 3.04
CA PRO A 20 18.75 1.13 2.93
C PRO A 20 17.40 0.55 3.37
N SER A 21 16.61 1.31 4.12
CA SER A 21 15.27 0.89 4.55
C SER A 21 14.31 0.82 3.36
N ILE A 22 13.54 -0.27 3.28
CA ILE A 22 12.56 -0.50 2.23
C ILE A 22 11.18 -0.60 2.87
N CYS A 23 10.26 0.27 2.46
CA CYS A 23 8.86 0.22 2.85
C CYS A 23 8.03 -0.25 1.65
N VAL A 24 7.24 -1.31 1.84
CA VAL A 24 6.28 -1.81 0.86
C VAL A 24 4.88 -1.56 1.42
N LEU A 25 4.11 -0.75 0.72
CA LEU A 25 2.86 -0.20 1.20
C LEU A 25 1.70 -0.62 0.29
N GLY A 26 0.68 -1.22 0.90
CA GLY A 26 -0.57 -1.56 0.22
C GLY A 26 -1.60 -0.49 0.55
N ILE A 27 -2.00 0.29 -0.45
CA ILE A 27 -3.07 1.28 -0.32
C ILE A 27 -4.36 0.67 -0.86
N GLY A 28 -5.48 0.99 -0.21
CA GLY A 28 -6.78 0.59 -0.71
C GLY A 28 -7.77 0.21 0.37
N ASN A 29 -8.99 -0.11 -0.05
CA ASN A 29 -10.06 -0.49 0.84
C ASN A 29 -10.54 -1.91 0.53
N LEU A 30 -10.21 -2.85 1.42
CA LEU A 30 -10.63 -4.24 1.30
C LEU A 30 -12.15 -4.44 1.21
N LEU A 31 -12.94 -3.45 1.64
CA LEU A 31 -14.39 -3.50 1.64
C LEU A 31 -15.02 -3.06 0.30
N TRP A 32 -14.24 -2.61 -0.68
CA TRP A 32 -14.76 -2.02 -1.92
C TRP A 32 -14.15 -2.69 -3.16
N ALA A 33 -14.45 -3.99 -3.32
CA ALA A 33 -14.04 -4.80 -4.48
C ALA A 33 -12.58 -4.59 -4.89
N ASP A 34 -12.33 -4.04 -6.09
CA ASP A 34 -10.98 -3.87 -6.62
C ASP A 34 -10.16 -2.81 -5.88
N GLU A 35 -10.78 -1.90 -5.10
CA GLU A 35 -10.04 -0.99 -4.21
C GLU A 35 -9.14 -1.78 -3.24
N GLY A 36 -9.46 -3.03 -2.94
CA GLY A 36 -8.64 -3.86 -2.07
C GLY A 36 -7.29 -4.27 -2.66
N PHE A 37 -7.02 -4.04 -3.95
CA PHE A 37 -5.88 -4.59 -4.68
C PHE A 37 -4.53 -4.38 -3.98
N GLY A 38 -4.24 -3.16 -3.52
CA GLY A 38 -2.95 -2.85 -2.93
C GLY A 38 -2.70 -3.60 -1.62
N VAL A 39 -3.70 -3.63 -0.75
CA VAL A 39 -3.63 -4.39 0.51
C VAL A 39 -3.51 -5.89 0.24
N ARG A 40 -4.24 -6.43 -0.74
CA ARG A 40 -4.15 -7.84 -1.16
C ARG A 40 -2.77 -8.21 -1.70
N CYS A 41 -2.11 -7.29 -2.40
CA CYS A 41 -0.73 -7.49 -2.84
C CYS A 41 0.22 -7.63 -1.64
N VAL A 42 0.13 -6.75 -0.64
CA VAL A 42 1.00 -6.82 0.54
C VAL A 42 0.73 -8.07 1.38
N GLU A 43 -0.54 -8.43 1.57
CA GLU A 43 -0.94 -9.69 2.20
C GLU A 43 -0.30 -10.89 1.49
N ALA A 44 -0.41 -10.95 0.17
CA ALA A 44 0.16 -12.03 -0.63
C ALA A 44 1.70 -12.03 -0.61
N LEU A 45 2.37 -10.87 -0.63
CA LEU A 45 3.82 -10.79 -0.46
C LEU A 45 4.25 -11.39 0.87
N GLN A 46 3.56 -11.04 1.95
CA GLN A 46 3.87 -11.53 3.28
C GLN A 46 3.68 -13.04 3.38
N GLN A 47 2.59 -13.57 2.82
CA GLN A 47 2.30 -15.01 2.83
C GLN A 47 3.27 -15.83 1.97
N ARG A 48 3.73 -15.27 0.83
CA ARG A 48 4.54 -16.01 -0.16
C ARG A 48 6.04 -15.85 0.05
N HIS A 49 6.50 -14.77 0.70
CA HIS A 49 7.91 -14.44 0.80
C HIS A 49 8.36 -14.04 2.22
N GLU A 50 9.63 -14.28 2.47
CA GLU A 50 10.42 -13.69 3.55
C GLU A 50 11.41 -12.70 2.92
N PHE A 51 11.75 -11.65 3.66
CA PHE A 51 12.60 -10.57 3.19
C PHE A 51 13.70 -10.26 4.21
N ALA A 52 14.72 -9.54 3.77
CA ALA A 52 15.77 -9.04 4.64
C ALA A 52 15.20 -8.08 5.71
N PRO A 53 15.84 -7.95 6.89
CA PRO A 53 15.30 -7.20 8.03
C PRO A 53 14.96 -5.73 7.77
N GLN A 54 15.59 -5.10 6.76
CA GLN A 54 15.33 -3.72 6.36
C GLN A 54 14.05 -3.53 5.52
N VAL A 55 13.38 -4.62 5.12
CA VAL A 55 12.11 -4.57 4.38
C VAL A 55 10.94 -4.63 5.36
N SER A 56 10.10 -3.59 5.34
CA SER A 56 8.83 -3.57 6.05
C SER A 56 7.66 -3.68 5.06
N LEU A 57 6.69 -4.53 5.40
CA LEU A 57 5.43 -4.67 4.70
C LEU A 57 4.35 -4.00 5.54
N VAL A 58 3.62 -3.04 4.96
CA VAL A 58 2.64 -2.22 5.66
C VAL A 58 1.31 -2.29 4.93
N ASP A 59 0.27 -2.72 5.65
CA ASP A 59 -1.11 -2.44 5.25
C ASP A 59 -1.40 -0.97 5.53
N GLY A 60 -1.40 -0.16 4.46
CA GLY A 60 -1.70 1.26 4.55
C GLY A 60 -3.18 1.56 4.55
N GLY A 61 -4.01 0.60 4.12
CA GLY A 61 -5.45 0.73 3.97
C GLY A 61 -5.86 2.10 3.43
N THR A 62 -6.69 2.79 4.21
CA THR A 62 -7.16 4.15 3.94
C THR A 62 -6.62 5.18 4.94
N GLN A 63 -5.43 4.97 5.51
CA GLN A 63 -4.93 5.73 6.67
C GLN A 63 -4.44 7.16 6.37
N GLY A 64 -4.26 7.53 5.10
CA GLY A 64 -3.87 8.89 4.71
C GLY A 64 -2.65 9.39 5.49
N LEU A 65 -2.75 10.57 6.12
CA LEU A 65 -1.63 11.26 6.79
C LEU A 65 -0.94 10.44 7.88
N TYR A 66 -1.61 9.46 8.49
CA TYR A 66 -0.98 8.57 9.49
C TYR A 66 0.20 7.75 8.91
N LEU A 67 0.26 7.60 7.59
CA LEU A 67 1.33 6.88 6.89
C LEU A 67 2.62 7.69 6.73
N ILE A 68 2.63 8.97 7.13
CA ILE A 68 3.80 9.85 6.95
C ILE A 68 5.08 9.31 7.58
N GLN A 69 4.98 8.69 8.76
CA GLN A 69 6.14 8.12 9.46
C GLN A 69 6.77 6.96 8.67
N HIS A 70 5.94 6.13 8.03
CA HIS A 70 6.40 5.04 7.18
C HIS A 70 7.07 5.55 5.90
N VAL A 71 6.54 6.63 5.32
CA VAL A 71 7.12 7.25 4.11
C VAL A 71 8.45 7.95 4.43
N GLN A 72 8.50 8.76 5.49
CA GLN A 72 9.69 9.55 5.84
C GLN A 72 10.85 8.69 6.37
N SER A 73 10.57 7.52 6.94
CA SER A 73 11.60 6.60 7.44
C SER A 73 12.17 5.65 6.36
N ALA A 74 11.60 5.67 5.15
CA ALA A 74 11.98 4.79 4.05
C ALA A 74 13.00 5.46 3.12
N ASP A 75 14.12 4.77 2.85
CA ASP A 75 15.02 5.14 1.76
C ASP A 75 14.45 4.73 0.39
N ARG A 76 13.66 3.65 0.39
CA ARG A 76 12.99 3.08 -0.79
C ARG A 76 11.51 2.81 -0.48
N LEU A 77 10.61 3.25 -1.34
CA LEU A 77 9.17 3.06 -1.15
C LEU A 77 8.55 2.35 -2.36
N LEU A 78 7.96 1.17 -2.13
CA LEU A 78 7.12 0.46 -3.09
C LEU A 78 5.65 0.60 -2.69
N ILE A 79 4.80 1.02 -3.61
CA ILE A 79 3.36 1.21 -3.38
C ILE A 79 2.58 0.30 -4.32
N PHE A 80 1.59 -0.40 -3.79
CA PHE A 80 0.53 -1.06 -4.56
C PHE A 80 -0.79 -0.34 -4.34
N ASP A 81 -1.56 -0.12 -5.41
CA ASP A 81 -2.85 0.58 -5.35
C ASP A 81 -3.75 0.19 -6.54
N ALA A 82 -5.07 0.34 -6.40
CA ALA A 82 -6.01 0.24 -7.52
C ALA A 82 -6.31 1.64 -8.04
N ILE A 83 -5.97 1.94 -9.29
CA ILE A 83 -6.08 3.30 -9.84
C ILE A 83 -6.83 3.25 -11.16
N ASP A 84 -7.85 4.10 -11.29
CA ASP A 84 -8.56 4.26 -12.55
C ASP A 84 -7.73 5.10 -13.55
N TYR A 85 -7.07 4.39 -14.45
CA TYR A 85 -6.31 4.96 -15.56
C TYR A 85 -7.19 5.28 -16.77
N GLY A 86 -8.42 4.77 -16.84
CA GLY A 86 -9.22 4.69 -18.06
C GLY A 86 -8.67 3.68 -19.07
N LEU A 87 -7.99 2.63 -18.60
CA LEU A 87 -7.44 1.53 -19.40
C LEU A 87 -8.33 0.29 -19.30
N GLU A 88 -7.93 -0.81 -19.95
CA GLU A 88 -8.61 -2.09 -19.77
C GLU A 88 -8.39 -2.65 -18.35
N PRO A 89 -9.43 -3.21 -17.70
CA PRO A 89 -9.29 -3.79 -16.37
C PRO A 89 -8.18 -4.83 -16.24
N GLY A 90 -7.48 -4.82 -15.10
CA GLY A 90 -6.30 -5.66 -14.87
C GLY A 90 -5.00 -5.12 -15.47
N THR A 91 -5.05 -4.05 -16.28
CA THR A 91 -3.83 -3.44 -16.81
C THR A 91 -2.99 -2.85 -15.67
N LEU A 92 -1.73 -3.27 -15.58
CA LEU A 92 -0.77 -2.71 -14.63
C LEU A 92 -0.05 -1.50 -15.20
N LYS A 93 0.17 -0.49 -14.36
CA LYS A 93 0.97 0.69 -14.68
C LYS A 93 2.00 0.95 -13.60
N LEU A 94 3.25 1.15 -14.04
CA LEU A 94 4.37 1.47 -13.18
C LEU A 94 4.69 2.96 -13.29
N VAL A 95 4.79 3.63 -12.16
CA VAL A 95 5.19 5.04 -12.06
C VAL A 95 6.35 5.15 -11.07
N ARG A 96 7.39 5.91 -11.42
CA ARG A 96 8.63 5.96 -10.64
C ARG A 96 8.94 7.38 -10.16
N ASP A 97 9.52 7.44 -8.97
CA ASP A 97 10.18 8.62 -8.40
C ASP A 97 9.30 9.89 -8.50
N ASP A 98 9.83 10.97 -9.09
CA ASP A 98 9.16 12.27 -9.20
C ASP A 98 7.85 12.26 -10.00
N ASP A 99 7.62 11.21 -10.80
CA ASP A 99 6.36 11.06 -11.52
C ASP A 99 5.24 10.54 -10.61
N VAL A 100 5.55 9.91 -9.47
CA VAL A 100 4.53 9.35 -8.56
C VAL A 100 3.64 10.45 -7.97
N PRO A 101 4.16 11.52 -7.32
CA PRO A 101 3.31 12.58 -6.76
C PRO A 101 2.52 13.32 -7.84
N ARG A 102 3.13 13.55 -9.01
CA ARG A 102 2.48 14.20 -10.16
C ARG A 102 1.34 13.36 -10.70
N PHE A 103 1.56 12.05 -10.78
CA PHE A 103 0.58 11.11 -11.27
C PHE A 103 -0.63 11.02 -10.34
N MET A 104 -0.39 10.96 -9.01
CA MET A 104 -1.46 10.90 -8.02
C MET A 104 -2.32 12.17 -7.99
N GLY A 105 -1.75 13.35 -8.25
CA GLY A 105 -2.50 14.61 -8.24
C GLY A 105 -3.29 14.95 -9.50
N ALA A 106 -3.13 14.19 -10.60
CA ALA A 106 -3.68 14.56 -11.92
C ALA A 106 -4.98 13.83 -12.30
N LYS A 107 -5.41 12.81 -11.55
CA LYS A 107 -6.55 11.95 -11.88
C LYS A 107 -7.68 12.12 -10.86
N LYS A 108 -8.91 11.76 -11.23
CA LYS A 108 -10.01 11.63 -10.26
C LYS A 108 -9.68 10.46 -9.36
N MET A 109 -9.34 10.77 -8.11
CA MET A 109 -8.89 9.80 -7.13
C MET A 109 -9.96 9.56 -6.07
N SER A 110 -9.95 8.37 -5.48
CA SER A 110 -10.74 8.06 -4.29
C SER A 110 -10.32 8.97 -3.11
N LEU A 111 -11.16 9.06 -2.07
CA LEU A 111 -10.86 9.88 -0.89
C LEU A 111 -9.56 9.46 -0.20
N HIS A 112 -9.26 8.16 -0.15
CA HIS A 112 -8.04 7.67 0.48
C HIS A 112 -6.78 7.91 -0.36
N GLN A 113 -6.91 7.90 -1.69
CA GLN A 113 -5.83 8.27 -2.61
C GLN A 113 -5.47 9.75 -2.51
N THR A 114 -6.48 10.62 -2.31
CA THR A 114 -6.25 12.04 -1.99
C THR A 114 -5.44 12.18 -0.69
N GLY A 115 -5.81 11.41 0.34
CA GLY A 115 -5.06 11.40 1.61
C GLY A 115 -3.61 10.91 1.46
N PHE A 116 -3.33 9.97 0.56
CA PHE A 116 -1.95 9.51 0.32
C PHE A 116 -1.12 10.51 -0.51
N GLN A 117 -1.75 11.27 -1.41
CA GLN A 117 -1.07 12.37 -2.11
C GLN A 117 -0.57 13.45 -1.11
N GLU A 118 -1.36 13.74 -0.07
CA GLU A 118 -0.96 14.66 0.99
C GLU A 118 0.27 14.16 1.76
N VAL A 119 0.36 12.85 2.01
CA VAL A 119 1.53 12.20 2.63
C VAL A 119 2.78 12.45 1.78
N LEU A 120 2.72 12.17 0.48
CA LEU A 120 3.85 12.34 -0.42
C LEU A 120 4.28 13.81 -0.52
N SER A 121 3.30 14.72 -0.61
CA SER A 121 3.56 16.16 -0.65
C SER A 121 4.21 16.67 0.64
N LEU A 122 3.77 16.18 1.80
CA LEU A 122 4.36 16.54 3.08
C LEU A 122 5.79 16.00 3.22
N ALA A 123 6.05 14.76 2.77
CA ALA A 123 7.39 14.20 2.75
C ALA A 123 8.34 15.03 1.88
N GLN A 124 7.89 15.51 0.71
CA GLN A 124 8.65 16.44 -0.12
C GLN A 124 8.89 17.79 0.58
N LEU A 125 7.85 18.38 1.15
CA LEU A 125 7.92 19.68 1.84
C LEU A 125 8.89 19.66 3.03
N THR A 126 8.97 18.53 3.72
CA THR A 126 9.83 18.33 4.90
C THR A 126 11.23 17.82 4.56
N GLY A 127 11.55 17.64 3.26
CA GLY A 127 12.85 17.16 2.81
C GLY A 127 13.15 15.70 3.17
N GLN A 128 12.11 14.91 3.45
CA GLN A 128 12.18 13.50 3.87
C GLN A 128 11.43 12.60 2.89
N TYR A 129 11.55 12.91 1.59
CA TYR A 129 10.99 12.06 0.54
C TYR A 129 11.94 10.89 0.26
N PRO A 130 11.44 9.65 0.08
CA PRO A 130 12.30 8.49 -0.21
C PRO A 130 13.17 8.70 -1.44
N ALA A 131 14.40 8.20 -1.42
CA ALA A 131 15.36 8.38 -2.50
C ALA A 131 14.98 7.63 -3.79
N GLN A 132 14.20 6.55 -3.67
CA GLN A 132 13.55 5.89 -4.81
C GLN A 132 12.13 5.49 -4.45
N VAL A 133 11.21 5.69 -5.40
CA VAL A 133 9.79 5.33 -5.24
C VAL A 133 9.32 4.56 -6.47
N LEU A 134 8.56 3.49 -6.27
CA LEU A 134 7.83 2.79 -7.31
C LEU A 134 6.37 2.64 -6.90
N LEU A 135 5.46 3.09 -7.74
CA LEU A 135 4.04 2.78 -7.68
C LEU A 135 3.73 1.73 -8.74
N ILE A 136 3.18 0.59 -8.31
CA ILE A 136 2.58 -0.43 -9.17
C ILE A 136 1.09 -0.35 -8.95
N GLY A 137 0.37 0.30 -9.87
CA GLY A 137 -1.08 0.35 -9.79
C GLY A 137 -1.78 -0.51 -10.83
N CYS A 138 -2.95 -1.02 -10.47
CA CYS A 138 -3.80 -1.85 -11.33
C CYS A 138 -5.06 -1.09 -11.73
N GLN A 139 -5.42 -1.14 -13.01
CA GLN A 139 -6.74 -0.70 -13.47
C GLN A 139 -7.82 -1.59 -12.85
N PRO A 140 -8.77 -1.03 -12.08
CA PRO A 140 -9.91 -1.78 -11.55
C PRO A 140 -10.96 -2.09 -12.62
N GLU A 141 -11.75 -3.13 -12.40
CA GLU A 141 -13.00 -3.40 -13.12
C GLU A 141 -14.21 -2.82 -12.36
N GLU A 142 -14.26 -3.03 -11.04
CA GLU A 142 -15.32 -2.55 -10.17
C GLU A 142 -14.75 -1.91 -8.90
N LEU A 143 -15.19 -0.69 -8.62
CA LEU A 143 -14.85 0.02 -7.39
C LEU A 143 -16.06 0.16 -6.45
N ASP A 144 -17.29 0.15 -6.97
CA ASP A 144 -18.51 0.49 -6.23
C ASP A 144 -19.31 -0.76 -5.80
N ASP A 145 -18.64 -1.78 -5.25
CA ASP A 145 -19.27 -3.00 -4.70
C ASP A 145 -18.89 -3.19 -3.23
N TYR A 146 -19.73 -2.64 -2.33
CA TYR A 146 -19.50 -2.73 -0.89
C TYR A 146 -19.58 -4.18 -0.37
N GLY A 147 -18.52 -4.58 0.32
CA GLY A 147 -18.26 -5.95 0.73
C GLY A 147 -17.88 -6.88 -0.43
N GLY A 148 -17.58 -6.34 -1.61
CA GLY A 148 -17.08 -7.03 -2.78
C GLY A 148 -15.62 -7.48 -2.64
N SER A 149 -15.28 -8.61 -3.26
CA SER A 149 -13.89 -9.04 -3.45
C SER A 149 -13.36 -8.58 -4.81
N LEU A 150 -12.05 -8.73 -5.02
CA LEU A 150 -11.40 -8.47 -6.30
C LEU A 150 -12.13 -9.20 -7.44
N ARG A 151 -12.35 -8.49 -8.54
CA ARG A 151 -12.84 -9.08 -9.79
C ARG A 151 -11.81 -10.05 -10.36
N PRO A 152 -12.23 -11.12 -11.06
CA PRO A 152 -11.32 -12.16 -11.52
C PRO A 152 -10.13 -11.63 -12.34
N VAL A 153 -10.36 -10.61 -13.17
CA VAL A 153 -9.32 -9.98 -14.00
C VAL A 153 -8.26 -9.25 -13.16
N VAL A 154 -8.69 -8.50 -12.13
CA VAL A 154 -7.79 -7.79 -11.21
C VAL A 154 -7.06 -8.78 -10.29
N LYS A 155 -7.75 -9.83 -9.82
CA LYS A 155 -7.16 -10.91 -9.04
C LYS A 155 -6.07 -11.66 -9.82
N ALA A 156 -6.27 -11.87 -11.12
CA ALA A 156 -5.26 -12.48 -12.00
C ALA A 156 -4.05 -11.57 -12.21
N ALA A 157 -4.25 -10.26 -12.36
CA ALA A 157 -3.17 -9.28 -12.50
C ALA A 157 -2.25 -9.19 -11.26
N MET A 158 -2.75 -9.62 -10.09
CA MET A 158 -1.98 -9.61 -8.85
C MET A 158 -0.69 -10.43 -8.96
N ASP A 159 -0.69 -11.58 -9.65
CA ASP A 159 0.52 -12.41 -9.75
C ASP A 159 1.64 -11.69 -10.52
N GLU A 160 1.32 -10.93 -11.56
CA GLU A 160 2.29 -10.10 -12.29
C GLU A 160 2.76 -8.92 -11.41
N ALA A 161 1.85 -8.24 -10.72
CA ALA A 161 2.20 -7.14 -9.81
C ALA A 161 3.14 -7.60 -8.69
N LEU A 162 2.88 -8.77 -8.11
CA LEU A 162 3.74 -9.38 -7.10
C LEU A 162 5.12 -9.71 -7.66
N ALA A 163 5.19 -10.27 -8.87
CA ALA A 163 6.47 -10.56 -9.51
C ALA A 163 7.31 -9.29 -9.75
N LEU A 164 6.66 -8.22 -10.23
CA LEU A 164 7.28 -6.90 -10.40
C LEU A 164 7.78 -6.33 -9.06
N GLY A 165 6.96 -6.41 -8.01
CA GLY A 165 7.33 -5.95 -6.68
C GLY A 165 8.48 -6.73 -6.07
N VAL A 166 8.46 -8.06 -6.16
CA VAL A 166 9.56 -8.93 -5.71
C VAL A 166 10.86 -8.60 -6.43
N ALA A 167 10.81 -8.40 -7.75
CA ALA A 167 11.97 -8.01 -8.54
C ALA A 167 12.52 -6.64 -8.10
N GLU A 168 11.65 -5.67 -7.84
CA GLU A 168 12.08 -4.34 -7.35
C GLU A 168 12.69 -4.42 -5.95
N ILE A 169 12.06 -5.15 -5.02
CA ILE A 169 12.58 -5.37 -3.67
C ILE A 169 13.95 -6.05 -3.73
N ALA A 170 14.13 -7.05 -4.61
CA ALA A 170 15.43 -7.68 -4.83
C ALA A 170 16.47 -6.68 -5.36
N ARG A 171 16.10 -5.84 -6.32
CA ARG A 171 16.95 -4.76 -6.88
C ARG A 171 17.41 -3.77 -5.80
N TRP A 172 16.56 -3.53 -4.81
CA TRP A 172 16.89 -2.69 -3.65
C TRP A 172 17.67 -3.41 -2.54
N GLY A 173 17.97 -4.69 -2.69
CA GLY A 173 18.72 -5.49 -1.73
C GLY A 173 17.86 -6.10 -0.62
N GLY A 174 16.55 -6.20 -0.81
CA GLY A 174 15.61 -6.79 0.15
C GLY A 174 15.59 -8.32 0.21
N GLN A 175 16.39 -9.02 -0.61
CA GLN A 175 16.61 -10.48 -0.58
C GLN A 175 15.32 -11.32 -0.42
N PRO A 176 14.33 -11.19 -1.33
CA PRO A 176 13.13 -12.01 -1.26
C PRO A 176 13.45 -13.49 -1.40
N VAL A 177 12.95 -14.31 -0.48
CA VAL A 177 13.01 -15.77 -0.55
C VAL A 177 11.61 -16.37 -0.36
N PRO A 178 11.28 -17.50 -1.00
CA PRO A 178 10.00 -18.16 -0.78
C PRO A 178 9.81 -18.53 0.69
N ARG A 179 8.68 -18.14 1.27
CA ARG A 179 8.30 -18.48 2.64
C ARG A 179 8.06 -19.98 2.75
N ARG A 180 8.66 -20.61 3.75
CA ARG A 180 8.55 -22.07 3.98
C ARG A 180 7.59 -22.45 5.10
N GLN A 181 7.34 -21.51 6.01
CA GLN A 181 6.48 -21.73 7.16
C GLN A 181 5.30 -20.76 7.09
N PRO A 182 4.06 -21.23 7.31
CA PRO A 182 2.89 -20.36 7.34
C PRO A 182 2.99 -19.34 8.48
N LEU A 183 2.47 -18.15 8.24
CA LEU A 183 2.35 -17.09 9.26
C LEU A 183 1.39 -17.51 10.37
N ARG A 184 1.67 -17.07 11.60
CA ARG A 184 0.76 -17.22 12.75
C ARG A 184 0.05 -15.89 12.98
N GLY A 185 -1.20 -15.89 13.47
CA GLY A 185 -2.10 -14.71 13.40
C GLY A 185 -1.61 -13.35 13.95
N ARG A 186 -0.56 -13.26 14.77
CA ARG A 186 0.05 -11.95 15.14
C ARG A 186 1.08 -11.43 14.14
N GLU A 187 1.47 -12.26 13.19
CA GLU A 187 2.47 -11.98 12.17
C GLU A 187 1.82 -11.53 10.86
N THR A 188 0.49 -11.60 10.72
CA THR A 188 -0.23 -11.19 9.50
C THR A 188 -0.39 -9.67 9.44
N VAL A 189 -0.26 -9.08 8.24
CA VAL A 189 -0.53 -7.65 8.01
C VAL A 189 -2.01 -7.30 8.14
N THR A 190 -2.90 -8.26 7.88
CA THR A 190 -4.35 -8.13 7.97
C THR A 190 -4.92 -9.06 9.05
N MET A 191 -6.16 -8.79 9.49
CA MET A 191 -6.91 -9.67 10.39
C MET A 191 -7.32 -10.97 9.68
N ASP A 192 -7.42 -12.08 10.42
CA ASP A 192 -7.76 -13.40 9.86
C ASP A 192 -9.14 -13.40 9.17
N GLU A 193 -10.12 -12.66 9.71
CA GLU A 193 -11.45 -12.52 9.12
C GLU A 193 -11.43 -11.75 7.78
N LEU A 194 -10.41 -10.93 7.57
CA LEU A 194 -10.22 -10.16 6.35
C LEU A 194 -9.36 -10.91 5.33
N ALA A 195 -8.73 -12.02 5.69
CA ALA A 195 -7.91 -12.81 4.77
C ALA A 195 -8.72 -13.23 3.54
N LEU A 196 -8.12 -13.19 2.35
CA LEU A 196 -8.87 -13.25 1.07
C LEU A 196 -9.81 -14.46 0.97
N ALA A 197 -9.35 -15.64 1.40
CA ALA A 197 -10.16 -16.86 1.37
C ALA A 197 -11.36 -16.79 2.34
N ALA A 198 -11.15 -16.30 3.56
CA ALA A 198 -12.24 -16.10 4.53
C ALA A 198 -13.23 -15.04 4.02
N TYR A 199 -12.70 -13.94 3.49
CA TYR A 199 -13.49 -12.84 2.93
C TYR A 199 -14.42 -13.29 1.81
N GLU A 200 -13.92 -14.13 0.89
CA GLU A 200 -14.71 -14.65 -0.23
C GLU A 200 -15.72 -15.72 0.20
N THR A 201 -15.32 -16.64 1.09
CA THR A 201 -16.17 -17.79 1.47
C THR A 201 -17.23 -17.47 2.50
N LEU A 202 -16.98 -16.46 3.34
CA LEU A 202 -17.90 -16.01 4.39
C LEU A 202 -18.71 -14.79 3.97
N ARG A 203 -18.56 -14.30 2.73
CA ARG A 203 -19.36 -13.18 2.20
C ARG A 203 -20.84 -13.58 2.15
N PRO A 204 -21.74 -12.89 2.88
CA PRO A 204 -23.17 -13.18 2.81
C PRO A 204 -23.75 -12.79 1.45
N ALA A 205 -24.84 -13.46 1.04
CA ALA A 205 -25.56 -13.11 -0.18
C ALA A 205 -26.11 -11.67 -0.13
N PRO A 206 -26.28 -10.97 -1.27
CA PRO A 206 -26.78 -9.59 -1.31
C PRO A 206 -28.15 -9.42 -0.61
N GLU A 207 -28.98 -10.45 -0.60
CA GLU A 207 -30.31 -10.43 0.04
C GLU A 207 -30.21 -10.47 1.57
N ALA A 208 -29.10 -11.00 2.11
CA ALA A 208 -28.85 -11.09 3.55
C ALA A 208 -28.05 -9.90 4.10
N ALA A 209 -27.40 -9.11 3.24
CA ALA A 209 -26.61 -7.95 3.63
C ALA A 209 -26.77 -6.83 2.60
N CYS A 210 -27.37 -5.71 3.02
CA CYS A 210 -27.57 -4.56 2.15
C CYS A 210 -26.23 -4.02 1.62
N ARG A 211 -26.16 -3.82 0.31
CA ARG A 211 -24.96 -3.36 -0.42
C ARG A 211 -25.02 -1.88 -0.81
N GLU A 212 -26.23 -1.35 -0.93
CA GLU A 212 -26.48 0.00 -1.41
C GLU A 212 -26.50 1.00 -0.25
N GLY A 213 -26.93 0.57 0.95
CA GLY A 213 -27.00 1.38 2.17
C GLY A 213 -28.38 1.36 2.81
N ASP A 214 -28.61 2.19 3.82
CA ASP A 214 -29.88 2.19 4.54
C ASP A 214 -30.99 2.93 3.76
N GLU A 215 -32.07 2.21 3.45
CA GLU A 215 -33.21 2.66 2.64
C GLU A 215 -33.86 3.96 3.13
N ARG A 216 -33.68 4.32 4.41
CA ARG A 216 -34.22 5.57 4.98
C ARG A 216 -33.53 6.81 4.43
N PHE A 217 -32.30 6.68 3.94
CA PHE A 217 -31.50 7.79 3.42
C PHE A 217 -31.54 7.88 1.89
N PHE A 218 -32.14 6.90 1.21
CA PHE A 218 -32.34 6.94 -0.23
C PHE A 218 -33.68 7.59 -0.59
N PRO A 219 -33.69 8.56 -1.50
CA PRO A 219 -34.94 9.13 -1.99
C PRO A 219 -35.74 8.03 -2.71
N LYS A 220 -36.96 7.75 -2.23
CA LYS A 220 -37.90 6.87 -2.94
C LYS A 220 -38.25 7.52 -4.27
N ALA A 221 -38.02 6.81 -5.37
CA ALA A 221 -38.48 7.28 -6.68
C ALA A 221 -39.99 7.55 -6.62
N ALA A 222 -40.38 8.80 -6.92
CA ALA A 222 -41.76 9.26 -6.95
C ALA A 222 -42.47 8.83 -8.23
#